data_AF-A0A485N4T3-F1
#
_entry.id   AF-A0A485N4T3-F1
#
_cell.length_a   1.000
_cell.length_b   1.000
_cell.length_c   1.000
_cell.angle_alpha   90.00
_cell.angle_beta   90.00
_cell.angle_gamma   90.00
#
_symmetry.space_group_name_H-M   'P 1'
#
loop_
_entity.id
_entity.type
_entity.pdbx_description
1 polymer ?
#
loop_
_entity_poly.entity_id
_entity_poly.type
_entity_poly.pdbx_seq_one_letter_code
_entity_poly.pdbx_strand_id
1 'polypeptide(L)' 'MAVGLKECQKVTKNMSKIRHSLHCGHPTKHTKFVGDMIQEVCGFTPYKQESYGAAQSLQGQARS' A
#
# COMPACT_ATOMS: atom_id res chain seq x y z
N MET A 1 -16.66 37.02 2.38
CA MET A 1 -17.01 35.75 3.05
C MET A 1 -16.99 34.69 1.95
N ALA A 2 -16.20 33.62 1.97
CA ALA A 2 -15.48 32.96 3.06
C ALA A 2 -14.04 32.58 2.66
N VAL A 3 -13.08 32.87 3.55
CA VAL A 3 -11.76 32.26 3.51
C VAL A 3 -11.92 30.83 4.01
N GLY A 4 -11.78 29.85 3.12
CA GLY A 4 -11.76 28.43 3.45
C GLY A 4 -12.92 27.65 2.84
N LEU A 5 -12.56 26.70 1.96
CA LEU A 5 -13.37 25.59 1.45
C LEU A 5 -14.32 25.91 0.28
N LYS A 6 -13.85 25.46 -0.91
CA LYS A 6 -14.52 25.34 -2.21
C LYS A 6 -15.64 26.35 -2.49
N GLU A 7 -15.24 27.60 -2.72
CA GLU A 7 -15.98 28.49 -3.60
C GLU A 7 -15.74 28.06 -5.06
N CYS A 8 -16.40 26.99 -5.51
CA CYS A 8 -16.50 26.74 -6.95
C CYS A 8 -17.95 26.92 -7.40
N GLN A 9 -18.10 27.44 -8.61
CA GLN A 9 -19.38 27.52 -9.29
C GLN A 9 -20.07 26.14 -9.25
N LYS A 10 -21.38 26.14 -9.03
CA LYS A 10 -22.20 24.93 -9.01
C LYS A 10 -22.25 24.36 -10.44
N VAL A 11 -21.24 23.56 -10.78
CA VAL A 11 -21.07 22.89 -12.08
C VAL A 11 -21.23 21.40 -11.87
N THR A 12 -21.92 20.74 -12.80
CA THR A 12 -22.00 19.28 -12.84
C THR A 12 -20.59 18.70 -13.01
N LYS A 13 -20.13 17.95 -12.00
CA LYS A 13 -18.82 17.31 -12.06
C LYS A 13 -18.83 16.24 -13.15
N ASN A 14 -17.93 16.36 -14.12
CA ASN A 14 -17.70 15.29 -15.08
C ASN A 14 -16.91 14.16 -14.40
N MET A 15 -17.35 12.92 -14.57
CA MET A 15 -16.60 11.75 -14.15
C MET A 15 -15.67 11.36 -15.30
N SER A 16 -14.43 11.83 -15.24
CA SER A 16 -13.40 11.40 -16.19
C SER A 16 -13.05 9.93 -15.97
N LYS A 17 -12.72 9.21 -17.05
CA LYS A 17 -12.22 7.84 -16.95
C LYS A 17 -10.99 7.78 -16.03
N ILE A 18 -10.90 6.71 -15.24
CA ILE A 18 -9.77 6.44 -14.35
C ILE A 18 -8.51 6.32 -15.20
N ARG A 19 -7.45 7.03 -14.80
CA ARG A 19 -6.15 6.99 -15.48
C ARG A 19 -5.43 5.69 -15.13
N HIS A 20 -4.72 5.11 -16.10
CA HIS A 20 -3.89 3.93 -15.87
C HIS A 20 -2.85 4.14 -14.74
N SER A 21 -2.32 5.36 -14.60
CA SER A 21 -1.39 5.72 -13.53
C SER A 21 -1.95 5.52 -12.11
N LEU A 22 -3.27 5.55 -11.93
CA LEU A 22 -3.90 5.32 -10.62
C LEU A 22 -3.78 3.87 -10.16
N HIS A 23 -3.53 2.93 -11.09
CA HIS A 23 -3.29 1.53 -10.76
C HIS A 23 -1.80 1.22 -10.49
N CYS A 24 -0.92 2.22 -10.63
CA CYS A 24 0.50 2.05 -10.32
C CYS A 24 0.67 1.71 -8.83
N GLY A 25 1.43 0.67 -8.53
CA GLY A 25 1.66 0.20 -7.16
C GLY A 25 0.59 -0.77 -6.63
N HIS A 26 -0.52 -1.01 -7.33
CA HIS A 26 -1.45 -2.07 -6.95
C HIS A 26 -0.94 -3.42 -7.48
N PRO A 27 -0.53 -4.36 -6.59
CA PRO A 27 -0.11 -5.68 -7.04
C PRO A 27 -1.31 -6.47 -7.57
N THR A 28 -1.15 -7.05 -8.76
CA THR A 28 -2.13 -7.95 -9.38
C THR A 28 -2.07 -9.34 -8.74
N LYS A 29 -3.09 -10.18 -8.98
CA LYS A 29 -3.10 -11.59 -8.52
C LYS A 29 -1.83 -12.34 -8.96
N HIS A 30 -1.42 -12.14 -10.20
CA HIS A 30 -0.22 -12.76 -10.77
C HIS A 30 1.05 -12.27 -10.07
N THR A 31 1.18 -10.95 -9.86
CA THR A 31 2.36 -10.37 -9.19
C THR A 31 2.51 -10.87 -7.76
N LYS A 32 1.41 -11.03 -7.02
CA LYS A 32 1.43 -11.60 -5.67
C LYS A 32 1.89 -13.05 -5.68
N PHE A 33 1.25 -13.88 -6.49
CA PHE A 33 1.58 -15.30 -6.61
C PHE A 33 3.05 -15.54 -6.96
N VAL A 34 3.57 -14.81 -7.96
CA VAL A 34 4.99 -14.92 -8.35
C VAL A 34 5.90 -14.38 -7.25
N GLY A 35 5.52 -13.29 -6.57
CA GLY A 35 6.27 -12.75 -5.44
C GLY A 35 6.37 -13.73 -4.27
N ASP A 36 5.27 -14.41 -3.94
CA ASP A 36 5.20 -15.41 -2.87
C ASP A 36 6.08 -16.62 -3.20
N MET A 37 6.02 -17.12 -4.44
CA MET A 37 6.92 -18.20 -4.90
C MET A 37 8.39 -17.81 -4.82
N ILE A 38 8.74 -16.59 -5.24
CA ILE A 38 10.13 -16.11 -5.20
C ILE A 38 10.62 -16.03 -3.75
N GLN A 39 9.78 -15.57 -2.82
CA GLN A 39 10.14 -15.46 -1.40
C GLN A 39 10.29 -16.83 -0.73
N GLU A 40 9.48 -17.81 -1.11
CA GLU A 40 9.60 -19.19 -0.62
C GLU A 40 10.90 -19.84 -1.11
N VAL A 41 11.25 -19.68 -2.40
CA VAL A 41 12.43 -20.30 -3.00
C VAL A 41 13.74 -19.62 -2.60
N CYS A 42 13.76 -18.28 -2.59
CA CYS A 42 14.99 -17.51 -2.34
C CYS A 42 15.25 -17.23 -0.85
N GLY A 43 14.26 -17.43 0.02
CA GLY A 43 14.34 -17.09 1.44
C GLY A 43 14.45 -15.60 1.72
N PHE A 44 14.73 -15.24 2.98
CA PHE A 44 14.91 -13.84 3.40
C PHE A 44 16.36 -13.40 3.27
N THR A 45 16.57 -12.17 2.80
CA THR A 45 17.86 -11.49 2.90
C THR A 45 18.16 -11.12 4.37
N PRO A 46 19.41 -11.21 4.87
CA PRO A 46 19.74 -11.00 6.29
C PRO A 46 19.16 -9.74 6.92
N TYR A 47 19.15 -8.61 6.19
CA TYR A 47 18.60 -7.34 6.67
C TYR A 47 17.08 -7.36 6.92
N LYS A 48 16.34 -8.19 6.19
CA LYS A 48 14.88 -8.34 6.37
C LYS A 48 14.61 -9.17 7.62
N GLN A 49 15.41 -10.20 7.87
CA GLN A 49 15.23 -11.10 9.00
C GLN A 49 15.45 -10.41 10.35
N GLU A 50 16.46 -9.54 10.47
CA GLU A 50 16.68 -8.72 11.69
C GLU A 50 15.54 -7.72 11.92
N SER A 51 15.02 -7.10 10.85
CA SER A 51 13.91 -6.14 10.92
C SER A 51 12.58 -6.81 11.33
N TYR A 52 12.27 -8.00 10.80
CA TYR A 52 11.06 -8.74 11.20
C TYR A 52 11.20 -9.38 12.59
N GLY A 53 12.41 -9.80 13.00
CA GLY A 53 12.67 -10.32 14.35
C GLY A 53 12.45 -9.28 15.46
N ALA A 54 12.82 -8.02 15.21
CA ALA A 54 12.54 -6.90 16.12
C ALA A 54 11.05 -6.51 16.14
N ALA A 55 10.30 -6.74 15.05
CA ALA A 55 8.87 -6.42 14.99
C ALA A 55 7.98 -7.45 15.69
N GLN A 56 8.37 -8.73 15.76
CA GLN A 56 7.60 -9.79 16.43
C GLN A 56 7.68 -9.71 17.97
N SER A 57 8.83 -9.28 18.50
CA SER A 57 9.04 -9.10 19.94
C SER A 57 8.22 -7.94 20.52
N LEU A 58 7.98 -6.88 19.73
CA LEU A 58 7.08 -5.78 20.11
C LEU A 58 5.58 -6.16 20.05
N GLN A 59 5.18 -7.04 19.12
CA GLN A 59 3.79 -7.50 19.04
C GLN A 59 3.37 -8.43 20.18
N GLY A 60 4.32 -9.17 20.78
CA GLY A 60 4.09 -9.99 21.97
C GLY A 60 3.91 -9.17 23.25
N GLN A 61 4.45 -7.95 23.30
CA GLN A 61 4.36 -7.07 24.48
C GLN A 61 3.07 -6.23 24.51
N ALA A 62 2.46 -5.97 23.35
CA ALA A 62 1.21 -5.20 23.24
C ALA A 62 -0.07 -6.05 23.41
N ARG A 63 0.07 -7.34 23.74
CA ARG A 63 -1.05 -8.29 23.95
C ARG A 63 -1.12 -8.84 25.38
N SER A 64 -0.35 -8.28 26.32
CA SER A 64 -0.43 -8.60 27.75
C SER A 64 -1.19 -7.55 28.53
#